data_AF-A0A8S2TYZ4-F1
#
_entry.id   AF-A0A8S2TYZ4-F1
#
_cell.length_a   1.000
_cell.length_b   1.000
_cell.length_c   1.000
_cell.angle_alpha   90.00
_cell.angle_beta   90.00
_cell.angle_gamma   90.00
#
_symmetry.space_group_name_H-M   'P 1'
#
loop_
_entity.id
_entity.type
_entity.pdbx_description
1 polymer ?
#
loop_
_entity_poly.entity_id
_entity_poly.type
_entity_poly.pdbx_seq_one_letter_code
_entity_poly.pdbx_strand_id
1 'polypeptide(L)' 'HALLAVGYSDQSKAFIVRNSWGENWGDKGYCYIPYDYITNPKLCFDPWVIRQ' A
#
# COMPACT_ATOMS: atom_id res chain seq x y z
N HIS A 1 11.05 2.76 -0.64
CA HIS A 1 9.96 3.66 -0.20
C HIS A 1 9.10 2.90 0.79
N ALA A 2 8.58 3.55 1.83
CA ALA A 2 7.76 2.92 2.86
C ALA A 2 6.41 3.66 2.93
N LEU A 3 5.33 2.89 3.07
CA LEU A 3 3.97 3.37 2.94
C LEU A 3 3.07 2.71 3.97
N LEU A 4 1.91 3.31 4.26
CA LEU A 4 0.92 2.74 5.16
C LEU A 4 -0.20 2.07 4.36
N ALA A 5 -0.34 0.75 4.48
CA ALA A 5 -1.53 0.05 4.02
C ALA A 5 -2.70 0.37 4.95
N VAL A 6 -3.82 0.84 4.40
CA VAL A 6 -5.00 1.30 5.15
C VAL A 6 -6.27 0.54 4.81
N GLY A 7 -6.22 -0.38 3.85
CA GLY A 7 -7.34 -1.20 3.43
C GLY A 7 -6.96 -2.10 2.26
N TYR A 8 -7.93 -2.86 1.77
CA TYR A 8 -7.77 -3.73 0.61
C TYR A 8 -9.11 -3.94 -0.11
N SER A 9 -9.07 -4.38 -1.36
CA SER A 9 -10.25 -4.79 -2.12
C SER A 9 -9.95 -6.08 -2.87
N ASP A 10 -10.71 -7.12 -2.55
CA ASP A 10 -10.57 -8.43 -3.21
C ASP A 10 -11.10 -8.41 -4.65
N GLN A 11 -12.03 -7.51 -4.96
CA GLN A 11 -12.52 -7.33 -6.33
C GLN A 11 -11.42 -6.80 -7.25
N SER A 12 -10.61 -5.85 -6.78
CA SER A 12 -9.48 -5.29 -7.54
C SER A 12 -8.15 -6.00 -7.26
N LYS A 13 -8.11 -6.94 -6.31
CA LYS A 13 -6.90 -7.64 -5.83
C LYS A 13 -5.76 -6.67 -5.48
N ALA A 14 -6.09 -5.61 -4.74
CA ALA A 14 -5.14 -4.56 -4.40
C ALA A 14 -5.29 -4.05 -2.97
N PHE A 15 -4.17 -3.67 -2.37
CA PHE A 15 -4.12 -2.90 -1.12
C PHE A 15 -4.30 -1.42 -1.42
N ILE A 16 -5.06 -0.74 -0.57
CA ILE A 16 -5.20 0.72 -0.55
C ILE A 16 -4.08 1.26 0.34
N VAL A 17 -3.26 2.14 -0.21
CA VAL A 17 -2.01 2.56 0.41
C VAL A 17 -1.94 4.08 0.46
N ARG A 18 -1.72 4.64 1.65
CA ARG A 18 -1.52 6.08 1.85
C ARG A 18 -0.06 6.43 1.59
N ASN A 19 0.17 7.38 0.68
CA ASN A 19 1.49 7.92 0.39
C ASN A 19 1.75 9.23 1.16
N SER A 20 3.00 9.68 1.13
CA SER A 20 3.51 10.86 1.85
C SER A 20 3.99 11.98 0.91
N TRP A 21 3.46 12.03 -0.33
CA TRP A 21 3.84 13.02 -1.35
C TRP A 21 2.81 14.14 -1.57
N GLY A 22 1.89 14.30 -0.60
CA GLY A 22 0.82 15.31 -0.66
C GLY A 22 -0.42 14.84 -1.41
N GLU A 23 -1.52 15.56 -1.21
CA GLU A 23 -2.85 15.18 -1.73
C GLU A 23 -2.98 15.35 -3.24
N ASN A 24 -2.14 16.17 -3.87
CA ASN A 24 -2.15 16.37 -5.33
C ASN A 24 -1.51 15.19 -6.10
N TRP A 25 -0.97 14.19 -5.41
CA TRP A 25 -0.38 13.01 -6.03
C TRP A 25 -1.34 11.81 -5.99
N GLY A 26 -1.40 11.05 -7.08
CA GLY A 26 -2.20 9.84 -7.16
C GLY A 26 -3.69 10.14 -7.01
N ASP A 27 -4.39 9.28 -6.27
CA ASP A 27 -5.79 9.48 -5.90
C ASP A 27 -5.86 10.14 -4.52
N LYS A 28 -5.82 11.49 -4.49
CA LYS A 28 -5.87 12.29 -3.25
C LYS A 28 -4.81 11.89 -2.21
N GLY A 29 -3.59 11.57 -2.66
CA GLY A 29 -2.48 11.09 -1.81
C GLY A 29 -2.41 9.58 -1.64
N TYR A 30 -3.32 8.81 -2.25
CA TYR A 30 -3.36 7.36 -2.18
C TYR A 30 -2.92 6.71 -3.50
N CYS A 31 -2.48 5.47 -3.39
CA CYS A 31 -2.32 4.56 -4.51
C CYS A 31 -2.82 3.15 -4.16
N TYR A 32 -2.89 2.31 -5.18
CA TYR A 32 -3.37 0.95 -5.08
C TYR A 32 -2.26 0.01 -5.52
N ILE A 33 -1.85 -0.90 -4.63
CA ILE A 33 -0.74 -1.83 -4.89
C ILE A 33 -1.31 -3.24 -5.05
N PRO A 34 -1.10 -3.92 -6.19
CA PRO A 34 -1.59 -5.29 -6.40
C PRO A 34 -1.07 -6.25 -5.34
N TYR A 35 -1.88 -7.27 -4.98
CA TYR A 35 -1.48 -8.30 -4.04
C TYR A 35 -0.18 -8.98 -4.46
N ASP A 36 -0.04 -9.32 -5.75
CA ASP A 36 1.15 -9.97 -6.30
C ASP A 36 2.43 -9.11 -6.18
N TYR A 37 2.29 -7.78 -6.07
CA TYR A 37 3.43 -6.90 -5.84
C TYR A 37 3.87 -6.96 -4.38
N ILE A 38 2.93 -6.89 -3.43
CA ILE A 38 3.23 -6.94 -1.98
C ILE A 38 3.69 -8.33 -1.55
N THR A 39 3.15 -9.41 -2.13
CA THR A 39 3.52 -10.78 -1.75
C THR A 39 4.81 -11.26 -2.43
N ASN A 40 5.37 -10.50 -3.37
CA ASN A 40 6.64 -10.81 -4.01
C ASN A 40 7.81 -10.36 -3.11
N PRO A 41 8.61 -11.30 -2.56
CA PRO A 41 9.70 -10.98 -1.63
C PRO A 41 10.86 -10.22 -2.27
N LYS A 42 10.91 -10.11 -3.61
CA LYS A 42 11.89 -9.27 -4.32
C LYS A 42 11.45 -7.81 -4.43
N LEU A 43 10.17 -7.51 -4.19
CA LEU A 43 9.56 -6.20 -4.40
C LEU A 43 9.08 -5.55 -3.09
N CYS A 44 8.72 -6.36 -2.09
CA CYS A 44 8.29 -5.88 -0.78
C CYS A 44 9.10 -6.57 0.33
N PHE A 45 9.55 -5.77 1.30
CA PHE A 45 10.32 -6.21 2.46
C PHE A 45 9.93 -5.35 3.68
N ASP A 46 10.24 -5.85 4.88
CA ASP A 46 9.98 -5.23 6.18
C ASP A 46 8.51 -4.80 6.47
N PRO A 47 7.52 -5.70 6.34
CA PRO A 47 6.16 -5.40 6.79
C PRO A 47 6.07 -5.38 8.33
N TRP A 48 5.49 -4.32 8.89
CA TRP A 48 5.32 -4.15 10.33
C TRP A 48 3.86 -3.94 10.71
N VAL A 49 3.49 -4.44 11.89
CA VAL A 49 2.22 -4.15 12.55
C VAL A 49 2.52 -3.70 13.98
N ILE A 50 2.07 -2.51 14.34
CA ILE A 50 2.15 -1.99 15.71
C ILE A 50 0.79 -2.22 16.36
N ARG A 51 0.77 -2.83 17.54
CA ARG A 51 -0.44 -3.06 18.34
C ARG A 51 -0.27 -2.42 19.71
N GLN A 52 -1.36 -1.87 20.24
CA GLN A 52 -1.47 -1.40 21.61
C GLN A 52 -2.03 -2.52 22.49
#